data_AF-A0A7Y6A9A9-F1
#
_entry.id   AF-A0A7Y6A9A9-F1
#
_cell.length_a   1.000
_cell.length_b   1.000
_cell.length_c   1.000
_cell.angle_alpha   90.00
_cell.angle_beta   90.00
_cell.angle_gamma   90.00
#
_symmetry.space_group_name_H-M   'P 1'
#
loop_
_entity.id
_entity.type
_entity.pdbx_description
1 polymer ?
#
loop_
_entity_poly.entity_id
_entity_poly.type
_entity_poly.pdbx_seq_one_letter_code
_entity_poly.pdbx_strand_id
1 'polypeptide(L)'
;MPLSHPGAQSAPSRRVSEELFAEVLRRNPGEPEFHQAVREVLDSLDPILTARPGLVDARLLERICEPERQVIFRVPWQDDAGVVRVNRGFRIEFNSALGPYKGGLRFHPSVNLGIVKFLGFEQIFKNALTGLGIGGGKGGSDFDPRGRSDGEVMRFCQSFMTELYRHLGEHTDVPAGDIGVGGREIGYLFGQYRRITNRWEAGVLTGKGAAWGGSLVRPEATGYGNVLFTAAMLERRGETLEGRQVVVSGSGNVAIHSIEKAQALGANVLTASASGGYVVDDKGIDLELLRQVKE
;
A
#
# COMPACT_ATOMS: atom_id res chain seq x y z
N MET A 1 -27.28 46.68 -19.11
CA MET A 1 -27.52 46.19 -17.74
C MET A 1 -26.74 44.90 -17.57
N PRO A 2 -25.83 44.81 -16.58
CA PRO A 2 -25.09 43.58 -16.32
C PRO A 2 -26.05 42.56 -15.70
N LEU A 3 -26.14 41.38 -16.31
CA LEU A 3 -26.81 40.24 -15.70
C LEU A 3 -25.92 39.75 -14.56
N SER A 4 -26.36 40.05 -13.34
CA SER A 4 -25.80 39.51 -12.11
C SER A 4 -25.86 37.98 -12.17
N HIS A 5 -24.71 37.34 -11.99
CA HIS A 5 -24.65 35.92 -11.69
C HIS A 5 -25.41 35.66 -10.38
N PRO A 6 -26.44 34.79 -10.37
CA PRO A 6 -26.95 34.27 -9.12
C PRO A 6 -25.85 33.38 -8.54
N GLY A 7 -25.40 33.72 -7.32
CA GLY A 7 -24.38 32.96 -6.62
C GLY A 7 -24.73 31.48 -6.59
N ALA A 8 -23.77 30.65 -6.98
CA ALA A 8 -23.85 29.21 -6.83
C ALA A 8 -24.02 28.90 -5.34
N GLN A 9 -25.26 28.63 -4.92
CA GLN A 9 -25.52 27.97 -3.65
C GLN A 9 -24.81 26.62 -3.75
N SER A 10 -23.76 26.42 -2.95
CA SER A 10 -23.05 25.14 -2.88
C SER A 10 -24.08 24.04 -2.57
N ALA A 11 -24.14 22.98 -3.39
CA ALA A 11 -25.01 21.84 -3.13
C ALA A 11 -24.81 21.34 -1.67
N PRO A 12 -25.86 20.92 -0.95
CA PRO A 12 -25.76 20.50 0.46
C PRO A 12 -24.65 19.46 0.71
N SER A 13 -24.40 18.56 -0.25
CA SER A 13 -23.32 17.56 -0.22
C SER A 13 -21.93 18.20 -0.21
N ARG A 14 -21.69 19.18 -1.06
CA ARG A 14 -20.39 19.89 -1.12
C ARG A 14 -20.06 20.58 0.18
N ARG A 15 -21.06 21.16 0.85
CA ARG A 15 -20.89 21.77 2.18
C ARG A 15 -20.50 20.74 3.23
N VAL A 16 -21.12 19.55 3.22
CA VAL A 16 -20.77 18.44 4.12
C VAL A 16 -19.33 17.97 3.89
N SER A 17 -18.91 17.80 2.64
CA SER A 17 -17.54 17.40 2.29
C SER A 17 -16.49 18.42 2.79
N GLU A 18 -16.77 19.72 2.66
CA GLU A 18 -15.86 20.77 3.15
C GLU A 18 -15.81 20.85 4.68
N GLU A 19 -16.97 20.75 5.37
CA GLU A 19 -17.03 20.76 6.83
C GLU A 19 -16.29 19.55 7.42
N LEU A 20 -16.46 18.36 6.81
CA LEU A 20 -15.71 17.16 7.16
C LEU A 20 -14.21 17.34 6.93
N PHE A 21 -13.80 17.85 5.77
CA PHE A 21 -12.38 18.04 5.48
C PHE A 21 -11.72 19.00 6.46
N ALA A 22 -12.40 20.10 6.81
CA ALA A 22 -11.91 21.04 7.83
C ALA A 22 -11.70 20.34 9.19
N GLU A 23 -12.60 19.44 9.58
CA GLU A 23 -12.44 18.65 10.82
C GLU A 23 -11.27 17.66 10.71
N VAL A 24 -11.07 17.02 9.56
CA VAL A 24 -9.92 16.15 9.29
C VAL A 24 -8.61 16.93 9.43
N LEU A 25 -8.51 18.13 8.84
CA LEU A 25 -7.33 18.99 8.99
C LEU A 25 -7.08 19.36 10.45
N ARG A 26 -8.13 19.73 11.18
CA ARG A 26 -8.05 20.15 12.59
C ARG A 26 -7.57 19.02 13.50
N ARG A 27 -8.05 17.79 13.29
CA ARG A 27 -7.68 16.62 14.11
C ARG A 27 -6.33 16.02 13.78
N ASN A 28 -5.86 16.20 12.55
CA ASN A 28 -4.68 15.52 12.02
C ASN A 28 -3.59 16.52 11.58
N PRO A 29 -3.13 17.43 12.46
CA PRO A 29 -2.16 18.45 12.06
C PRO A 29 -0.83 17.81 11.61
N GLY A 30 -0.26 18.32 10.51
CA GLY A 30 1.05 17.89 10.02
C GLY A 30 1.07 16.56 9.27
N GLU A 31 -0.08 16.09 8.77
CA GLU A 31 -0.19 14.86 7.97
C GLU A 31 -0.62 15.14 6.52
N PRO A 32 0.18 15.88 5.72
CA PRO A 32 -0.23 16.39 4.41
C PRO A 32 -0.58 15.29 3.41
N GLU A 33 0.11 14.15 3.43
CA GLU A 33 -0.20 13.01 2.57
C GLU A 33 -1.58 12.42 2.89
N PHE A 34 -1.95 12.39 4.17
CA PHE A 34 -3.27 11.91 4.59
C PHE A 34 -4.36 12.92 4.20
N HIS A 35 -4.09 14.22 4.36
CA HIS A 35 -5.01 15.27 3.91
C HIS A 35 -5.28 15.19 2.41
N GLN A 36 -4.25 15.01 1.60
CA GLN A 36 -4.39 14.88 0.15
C GLN A 36 -5.32 13.72 -0.22
N ALA A 37 -5.08 12.52 0.31
CA ALA A 37 -5.90 11.36 -0.03
C ALA A 37 -7.36 11.50 0.42
N VAL A 38 -7.60 12.06 1.61
CA VAL A 38 -8.98 12.33 2.05
C VAL A 38 -9.66 13.32 1.12
N ARG A 39 -8.98 14.41 0.71
CA ARG A 39 -9.52 15.39 -0.22
C ARG A 39 -9.92 14.75 -1.55
N GLU A 40 -9.01 14.02 -2.17
CA GLU A 40 -9.24 13.38 -3.48
C GLU A 40 -10.43 12.40 -3.44
N VAL A 41 -10.56 11.63 -2.36
CA VAL A 41 -11.71 10.74 -2.18
C VAL A 41 -12.98 11.54 -1.97
N LEU A 42 -13.01 12.53 -1.07
CA LEU A 42 -14.22 13.32 -0.79
C LEU A 42 -14.74 14.03 -2.04
N ASP A 43 -13.86 14.59 -2.87
CA ASP A 43 -14.22 15.29 -4.10
C ASP A 43 -14.92 14.35 -5.11
N SER A 44 -14.71 13.03 -5.01
CA SER A 44 -15.38 12.03 -5.86
C SER A 44 -16.76 11.57 -5.34
N LEU A 45 -17.09 11.84 -4.06
CA LEU A 45 -18.26 11.26 -3.39
C LEU A 45 -19.52 12.14 -3.45
N ASP A 46 -19.41 13.40 -3.87
CA ASP A 46 -20.55 14.33 -3.95
C ASP A 46 -21.81 13.74 -4.65
N PRO A 47 -21.70 13.03 -5.80
CA PRO A 47 -22.87 12.44 -6.46
C PRO A 47 -23.59 11.41 -5.58
N ILE A 48 -22.86 10.55 -4.86
CA ILE A 48 -23.46 9.48 -4.06
C ILE A 48 -24.05 10.01 -2.75
N LEU A 49 -23.46 11.04 -2.14
CA LEU A 49 -24.02 11.70 -0.96
C LEU A 49 -25.33 12.41 -1.28
N THR A 50 -25.42 13.00 -2.47
CA THR A 50 -26.65 13.63 -2.96
C THR A 50 -27.74 12.58 -3.20
N ALA A 51 -27.39 11.44 -3.81
CA ALA A 51 -28.34 10.37 -4.09
C ALA A 51 -28.77 9.58 -2.85
N ARG A 52 -27.95 9.55 -1.79
CA ARG A 52 -28.21 8.78 -0.56
C ARG A 52 -27.96 9.63 0.71
N PRO A 53 -28.89 10.53 1.06
CA PRO A 53 -28.73 11.43 2.21
C PRO A 53 -28.56 10.70 3.55
N GLY A 54 -29.14 9.51 3.72
CA GLY A 54 -28.96 8.71 4.93
C GLY A 54 -27.51 8.32 5.26
N LEU A 55 -26.59 8.39 4.29
CA LEU A 55 -25.14 8.21 4.54
C LEU A 55 -24.56 9.38 5.34
N VAL A 56 -25.05 10.60 5.08
CA VAL A 56 -24.67 11.81 5.80
C VAL A 56 -25.25 11.79 7.21
N ASP A 57 -26.53 11.45 7.34
CA ASP A 57 -27.21 11.37 8.65
C ASP A 57 -26.52 10.35 9.59
N ALA A 58 -26.06 9.24 9.02
CA ALA A 58 -25.31 8.21 9.74
C ALA A 58 -23.82 8.55 9.97
N ARG A 59 -23.38 9.77 9.63
CA ARG A 59 -22.00 10.25 9.74
C ARG A 59 -21.00 9.24 9.19
N LEU A 60 -21.32 8.66 8.02
CA LEU A 60 -20.53 7.55 7.48
C LEU A 60 -19.14 8.01 7.06
N LEU A 61 -19.04 9.20 6.46
CA LEU A 61 -17.76 9.72 5.98
C LEU A 61 -16.83 10.11 7.13
N GLU A 62 -17.36 10.69 8.21
CA GLU A 62 -16.59 10.93 9.45
C GLU A 62 -15.98 9.63 9.97
N ARG A 63 -16.79 8.55 10.02
CA ARG A 63 -16.34 7.24 10.51
C ARG A 63 -15.33 6.56 9.57
N ILE A 64 -15.46 6.75 8.26
CA ILE A 64 -14.50 6.20 7.28
C ILE A 64 -13.17 6.96 7.32
N CYS A 65 -13.17 8.26 7.66
CA CYS A 65 -11.94 9.06 7.72
C CYS A 65 -11.15 8.89 9.04
N GLU A 66 -11.75 8.31 10.08
CA GLU A 66 -11.07 8.02 11.34
C GLU A 66 -10.70 6.52 11.39
N PRO A 67 -9.41 6.16 11.53
CA PRO A 67 -9.02 4.76 11.65
C PRO A 67 -9.69 4.10 12.86
N GLU A 68 -10.17 2.87 12.70
CA GLU A 68 -10.71 2.10 13.82
C GLU A 68 -9.67 1.86 14.92
N ARG A 69 -8.38 1.68 14.57
CA ARG A 69 -7.28 1.59 15.54
C ARG A 69 -5.94 2.07 14.96
N GLN A 70 -5.14 2.69 15.81
CA GLN A 70 -3.78 3.12 15.50
C GLN A 70 -2.82 2.61 16.59
N VAL A 71 -1.82 1.83 16.20
CA VAL A 71 -0.81 1.27 17.09
C VAL A 71 0.55 1.85 16.72
N ILE A 72 1.22 2.44 17.70
CA ILE A 72 2.59 2.98 17.58
C ILE A 72 3.42 2.39 18.71
N PHE A 73 4.56 1.80 18.39
CA PHE A 73 5.35 1.06 19.38
C PHE A 73 6.85 1.20 19.16
N ARG A 74 7.60 0.95 20.22
CA ARG A 74 9.08 0.98 20.20
C ARG A 74 9.62 -0.35 19.69
N VAL A 75 10.65 -0.30 18.85
CA VAL A 75 11.33 -1.47 18.29
C VAL A 75 12.83 -1.40 18.62
N PRO A 76 13.26 -1.91 19.79
CA PRO A 76 14.67 -1.97 20.16
C PRO A 76 15.34 -3.21 19.54
N TRP A 77 16.53 -3.06 18.96
CA TRP A 77 17.29 -4.17 18.36
C TRP A 77 18.80 -3.91 18.47
N GLN A 78 19.62 -4.93 18.23
CA GLN A 78 21.07 -4.82 18.31
C GLN A 78 21.70 -5.03 16.93
N ASP A 79 22.60 -4.16 16.53
CA ASP A 79 23.34 -4.27 15.27
C ASP A 79 24.50 -5.29 15.39
N ASP A 80 25.18 -5.60 14.28
CA ASP A 80 26.25 -6.63 14.30
C ASP A 80 27.47 -6.23 15.14
N ALA A 81 27.63 -4.93 15.44
CA ALA A 81 28.67 -4.41 16.34
C ALA A 81 28.26 -4.45 17.81
N GLY A 82 27.07 -4.97 18.13
CA GLY A 82 26.55 -5.02 19.49
C GLY A 82 25.90 -3.71 19.96
N VAL A 83 25.75 -2.71 19.08
CA VAL A 83 25.16 -1.41 19.45
C VAL A 83 23.64 -1.53 19.43
N VAL A 84 23.01 -1.07 20.51
CA VAL A 84 21.54 -1.01 20.61
C VAL A 84 21.02 0.15 19.75
N ARG A 85 20.05 -0.15 18.90
CA ARG A 85 19.32 0.76 18.03
C ARG A 85 17.85 0.76 18.45
N VAL A 86 17.16 1.87 18.18
CA VAL A 86 15.73 2.01 18.46
C VAL A 86 15.04 2.65 17.28
N ASN A 87 13.99 2.00 16.80
CA ASN A 87 13.12 2.48 15.73
C ASN A 87 11.67 2.52 16.22
N ARG A 88 10.80 3.17 15.44
CA ARG A 88 9.36 3.22 15.69
C ARG A 88 8.63 2.26 14.75
N GLY A 89 7.74 1.46 15.31
CA GLY A 89 6.81 0.61 14.58
C GLY A 89 5.41 1.20 14.53
N PHE A 90 4.68 0.93 13.45
CA PHE A 90 3.34 1.41 13.20
C PHE A 90 2.44 0.30 12.66
N ARG A 91 1.19 0.27 13.11
CA ARG A 91 0.09 -0.44 12.45
C ARG A 91 -1.22 0.34 12.58
N ILE A 92 -1.78 0.71 11.44
CA ILE A 92 -3.06 1.42 11.31
C ILE A 92 -4.06 0.44 10.72
N GLU A 93 -5.02 0.07 11.54
CA GLU A 93 -6.16 -0.78 11.20
C GLU A 93 -7.32 0.15 10.89
N PHE A 94 -7.47 0.50 9.60
CA PHE A 94 -8.30 1.64 9.22
C PHE A 94 -9.77 1.28 9.18
N ASN A 95 -10.14 0.22 8.46
CA ASN A 95 -11.53 -0.21 8.34
C ASN A 95 -11.67 -1.72 8.16
N SER A 96 -12.55 -2.37 8.92
CA SER A 96 -12.80 -3.82 8.83
C SER A 96 -14.20 -4.17 8.32
N ALA A 97 -14.94 -3.24 7.73
CA ALA A 97 -16.35 -3.45 7.38
C ALA A 97 -16.57 -4.58 6.37
N LEU A 98 -15.58 -4.87 5.53
CA LEU A 98 -15.64 -5.93 4.52
C LEU A 98 -14.90 -7.22 4.92
N GLY A 99 -14.16 -7.22 6.03
CA GLY A 99 -13.33 -8.35 6.46
C GLY A 99 -12.10 -7.91 7.26
N PRO A 100 -11.15 -8.82 7.52
CA PRO A 100 -9.93 -8.54 8.29
C PRO A 100 -9.15 -7.36 7.70
N TYR A 101 -8.48 -6.57 8.54
CA TYR A 101 -7.61 -5.51 8.04
C TYR A 101 -6.53 -6.11 7.13
N LYS A 102 -6.26 -5.44 6.01
CA LYS A 102 -5.32 -5.97 5.01
C LYS A 102 -4.47 -4.86 4.42
N GLY A 103 -3.15 -4.95 4.62
CA GLY A 103 -2.20 -4.16 3.85
C GLY A 103 -0.75 -4.31 4.24
N GLY A 104 0.14 -3.81 3.39
CA GLY A 104 1.58 -4.03 3.49
C GLY A 104 2.26 -3.36 4.69
N LEU A 105 3.45 -3.85 5.02
CA LEU A 105 4.42 -3.26 5.94
C LEU A 105 5.53 -2.58 5.14
N ARG A 106 5.83 -1.32 5.43
CA ARG A 106 6.92 -0.56 4.79
C ARG A 106 8.05 -0.30 5.77
N PHE A 107 9.28 -0.70 5.42
CA PHE A 107 10.49 -0.34 6.17
C PHE A 107 11.29 0.67 5.34
N HIS A 108 11.20 1.93 5.74
CA HIS A 108 11.89 3.03 5.06
C HIS A 108 12.05 4.21 6.01
N PRO A 109 13.20 4.93 5.99
CA PRO A 109 13.46 6.03 6.93
C PRO A 109 12.48 7.20 6.86
N SER A 110 11.69 7.31 5.78
CA SER A 110 10.65 8.34 5.67
C SER A 110 9.34 7.99 6.37
N VAL A 111 9.15 6.75 6.84
CA VAL A 111 7.87 6.29 7.41
C VAL A 111 7.54 7.07 8.68
N ASN A 112 6.36 7.69 8.68
CA ASN A 112 5.77 8.37 9.83
C ASN A 112 4.26 8.07 9.91
N LEU A 113 3.57 8.57 10.93
CA LEU A 113 2.15 8.30 11.14
C LEU A 113 1.28 8.77 9.96
N GLY A 114 1.50 9.99 9.46
CA GLY A 114 0.75 10.56 8.35
C GLY A 114 0.83 9.72 7.08
N ILE A 115 2.04 9.26 6.71
CA ILE A 115 2.25 8.38 5.56
C ILE A 115 1.56 7.03 5.74
N VAL A 116 1.62 6.42 6.94
CA VAL A 116 0.98 5.12 7.17
C VAL A 116 -0.56 5.26 7.16
N LYS A 117 -1.11 6.35 7.71
CA LYS A 117 -2.54 6.64 7.66
C LYS A 117 -3.02 6.89 6.24
N PHE A 118 -2.32 7.73 5.47
CA PHE A 118 -2.54 7.93 4.03
C PHE A 118 -2.66 6.59 3.30
N LEU A 119 -1.62 5.75 3.41
CA LEU A 119 -1.60 4.47 2.73
C LEU A 119 -2.70 3.51 3.24
N GLY A 120 -3.03 3.57 4.53
CA GLY A 120 -4.11 2.77 5.13
C GLY A 120 -5.50 3.19 4.64
N PHE A 121 -5.73 4.48 4.45
CA PHE A 121 -6.98 5.04 3.93
C PHE A 121 -7.23 4.60 2.49
N GLU A 122 -6.26 4.82 1.61
CA GLU A 122 -6.28 4.34 0.21
C GLU A 122 -6.50 2.83 0.12
N GLN A 123 -5.91 2.08 1.05
CA GLN A 123 -6.01 0.62 1.09
C GLN A 123 -7.45 0.14 1.33
N ILE A 124 -8.32 0.92 1.99
CA ILE A 124 -9.75 0.59 2.16
C ILE A 124 -10.40 0.44 0.78
N PHE A 125 -10.30 1.48 -0.05
CA PHE A 125 -10.99 1.55 -1.34
C PHE A 125 -10.37 0.59 -2.34
N LYS A 126 -9.04 0.48 -2.36
CA LYS A 126 -8.35 -0.50 -3.20
C LYS A 126 -8.81 -1.93 -2.91
N ASN A 127 -8.94 -2.29 -1.64
CA ASN A 127 -9.36 -3.63 -1.23
C ASN A 127 -10.84 -3.87 -1.48
N ALA A 128 -11.69 -2.86 -1.28
CA ALA A 128 -13.11 -2.95 -1.62
C ALA A 128 -13.33 -3.26 -3.10
N LEU A 129 -12.55 -2.64 -4.00
CA LEU A 129 -12.65 -2.85 -5.45
C LEU A 129 -12.30 -4.29 -5.90
N THR A 130 -11.63 -5.09 -5.08
CA THR A 130 -11.31 -6.47 -5.48
C THR A 130 -12.49 -7.42 -5.30
N GLY A 131 -13.50 -7.06 -4.49
CA GLY A 131 -14.65 -7.92 -4.18
C GLY A 131 -14.33 -9.15 -3.32
N LEU A 132 -13.17 -9.19 -2.64
CA LEU A 132 -12.66 -10.38 -1.94
C LEU A 132 -12.95 -10.43 -0.43
N GLY A 133 -13.74 -9.49 0.11
CA GLY A 133 -14.07 -9.47 1.54
C GLY A 133 -12.87 -9.20 2.45
N ILE A 134 -12.14 -8.12 2.18
CA ILE A 134 -10.96 -7.69 2.93
C ILE A 134 -11.05 -6.21 3.30
N GLY A 135 -10.73 -5.87 4.55
CA GLY A 135 -10.68 -4.50 5.07
C GLY A 135 -9.39 -3.76 4.69
N GLY A 136 -9.22 -2.54 5.16
CA GLY A 136 -8.06 -1.68 4.87
C GLY A 136 -7.15 -1.48 6.08
N GLY A 137 -5.84 -1.58 5.89
CA GLY A 137 -4.86 -1.23 6.91
C GLY A 137 -3.46 -1.05 6.34
N LYS A 138 -2.54 -0.53 7.13
CA LYS A 138 -1.12 -0.39 6.73
C LYS A 138 -0.22 -0.36 7.96
N GLY A 139 1.03 -0.76 7.80
CA GLY A 139 2.02 -0.60 8.87
C GLY A 139 3.42 -0.42 8.34
N GLY A 140 4.39 -0.45 9.25
CA GLY A 140 5.79 -0.28 8.89
C GLY A 140 6.64 0.25 10.01
N SER A 141 7.84 0.71 9.64
CA SER A 141 8.80 1.32 10.54
C SER A 141 9.71 2.30 9.79
N ASP A 142 10.23 3.27 10.53
CA ASP A 142 11.32 4.17 10.11
C ASP A 142 12.69 3.47 10.01
N PHE A 143 12.74 2.15 10.17
CA PHE A 143 13.93 1.33 9.93
C PHE A 143 14.36 1.36 8.46
N ASP A 144 15.65 1.60 8.23
CA ASP A 144 16.27 1.51 6.90
C ASP A 144 16.96 0.14 6.75
N PRO A 145 16.42 -0.77 5.90
CA PRO A 145 17.03 -2.08 5.65
C PRO A 145 18.26 -2.01 4.73
N ARG A 146 18.53 -0.87 4.09
CA ARG A 146 19.68 -0.73 3.17
C ARG A 146 20.98 -0.76 3.96
N GLY A 147 21.95 -1.52 3.44
CA GLY A 147 23.26 -1.68 4.07
C GLY A 147 23.25 -2.49 5.37
N ARG A 148 22.12 -3.14 5.70
CA ARG A 148 21.99 -4.03 6.86
C ARG A 148 22.32 -5.47 6.48
N SER A 149 22.94 -6.19 7.40
CA SER A 149 23.14 -7.63 7.22
C SER A 149 21.82 -8.39 7.36
N ASP A 150 21.76 -9.61 6.86
CA ASP A 150 20.61 -10.50 7.08
C ASP A 150 20.35 -10.74 8.57
N GLY A 151 21.41 -10.81 9.38
CA GLY A 151 21.32 -10.95 10.84
C GLY A 151 20.66 -9.75 11.50
N GLU A 152 21.03 -8.53 11.09
CA GLU A 152 20.42 -7.29 11.58
C GLU A 152 18.94 -7.19 11.19
N VAL A 153 18.61 -7.46 9.93
CA VAL A 153 17.23 -7.46 9.44
C VAL A 153 16.38 -8.50 10.18
N MET A 154 16.91 -9.71 10.40
CA MET A 154 16.23 -10.75 11.16
C MET A 154 15.95 -10.31 12.61
N ARG A 155 16.95 -9.75 13.32
CA ARG A 155 16.77 -9.26 14.70
C ARG A 155 15.77 -8.11 14.76
N PHE A 156 15.80 -7.20 13.79
CA PHE A 156 14.81 -6.14 13.66
C PHE A 156 13.39 -6.71 13.48
N CYS A 157 13.18 -7.61 12.50
CA CYS A 157 11.90 -8.26 12.27
C CYS A 157 11.38 -9.02 13.50
N GLN A 158 12.28 -9.70 14.24
CA GLN A 158 11.91 -10.39 15.47
C GLN A 158 11.46 -9.41 16.55
N SER A 159 12.18 -8.32 16.77
CA SER A 159 11.79 -7.27 17.72
C SER A 159 10.46 -6.62 17.33
N PHE A 160 10.29 -6.30 16.05
CA PHE A 160 9.07 -5.72 15.50
C PHE A 160 7.84 -6.62 15.72
N MET A 161 7.97 -7.91 15.38
CA MET A 161 6.88 -8.87 15.54
C MET A 161 6.59 -9.21 17.01
N THR A 162 7.57 -9.05 17.91
CA THR A 162 7.37 -9.29 19.36
C THR A 162 6.34 -8.36 19.97
N GLU A 163 6.14 -7.15 19.42
CA GLU A 163 4.99 -6.33 19.76
C GLU A 163 3.80 -6.59 18.82
N LEU A 164 4.03 -6.60 17.51
CA LEU A 164 2.95 -6.61 16.52
C LEU A 164 2.03 -7.84 16.62
N TYR A 165 2.55 -9.02 16.98
CA TYR A 165 1.80 -10.29 16.90
C TYR A 165 0.45 -10.26 17.61
N ARG A 166 0.33 -9.53 18.72
CA ARG A 166 -0.90 -9.46 19.55
C ARG A 166 -2.04 -8.68 18.90
N HIS A 167 -1.75 -7.98 17.80
CA HIS A 167 -2.70 -7.21 17.01
C HIS A 167 -3.07 -7.93 15.69
N LEU A 168 -2.38 -9.02 15.36
CA LEU A 168 -2.58 -9.76 14.11
C LEU A 168 -3.44 -11.01 14.32
N GLY A 169 -3.95 -11.52 13.22
CA GLY A 169 -4.62 -12.81 13.16
C GLY A 169 -5.29 -13.00 11.81
N GLU A 170 -5.49 -14.25 11.39
CA GLU A 170 -6.10 -14.58 10.09
C GLU A 170 -7.51 -14.01 9.90
N HIS A 171 -8.21 -13.71 10.99
CA HIS A 171 -9.53 -13.08 11.01
C HIS A 171 -9.52 -11.65 11.59
N THR A 172 -8.34 -11.12 11.93
CA THR A 172 -8.19 -9.80 12.56
C THR A 172 -7.45 -8.87 11.61
N ASP A 173 -6.16 -9.12 11.40
CA ASP A 173 -5.29 -8.29 10.56
C ASP A 173 -4.22 -9.16 9.90
N VAL A 174 -4.12 -9.03 8.58
CA VAL A 174 -3.25 -9.85 7.71
C VAL A 174 -2.26 -8.95 6.93
N PRO A 175 -1.05 -8.70 7.46
CA PRO A 175 -0.07 -7.89 6.76
C PRO A 175 0.51 -8.54 5.49
N ALA A 176 1.31 -7.76 4.75
CA ALA A 176 2.03 -8.19 3.55
C ALA A 176 3.36 -7.42 3.41
N GLY A 177 4.13 -7.72 2.37
CA GLY A 177 5.27 -6.88 1.96
C GLY A 177 4.86 -5.54 1.35
N ASP A 178 5.78 -4.58 1.42
CA ASP A 178 5.80 -3.27 0.74
C ASP A 178 7.28 -2.85 0.58
N ILE A 179 7.58 -1.58 0.31
CA ILE A 179 8.96 -1.07 0.20
C ILE A 179 9.76 -1.45 1.46
N GLY A 180 10.90 -2.12 1.25
CA GLY A 180 11.78 -2.59 2.33
C GLY A 180 11.33 -3.86 3.04
N VAL A 181 10.21 -4.49 2.62
CA VAL A 181 9.70 -5.75 3.18
C VAL A 181 9.36 -6.71 2.04
N GLY A 182 10.30 -7.59 1.70
CA GLY A 182 10.16 -8.65 0.71
C GLY A 182 9.95 -10.03 1.33
N GLY A 183 10.19 -11.08 0.52
CA GLY A 183 10.04 -12.47 0.98
C GLY A 183 10.94 -12.83 2.16
N ARG A 184 12.14 -12.25 2.23
CA ARG A 184 13.10 -12.41 3.34
C ARG A 184 12.50 -11.91 4.66
N GLU A 185 12.04 -10.65 4.70
CA GLU A 185 11.45 -10.06 5.90
C GLU A 185 10.15 -10.77 6.29
N ILE A 186 9.28 -11.12 5.33
CA ILE A 186 8.06 -11.89 5.62
C ILE A 186 8.39 -13.26 6.23
N GLY A 187 9.48 -13.91 5.81
CA GLY A 187 9.99 -15.14 6.42
C GLY A 187 10.36 -14.95 7.89
N TYR A 188 11.17 -13.93 8.21
CA TYR A 188 11.58 -13.64 9.59
C TYR A 188 10.39 -13.25 10.48
N LEU A 189 9.50 -12.40 9.96
CA LEU A 189 8.27 -11.98 10.66
C LEU A 189 7.36 -13.17 10.96
N PHE A 190 7.10 -14.04 9.97
CA PHE A 190 6.27 -15.22 10.15
C PHE A 190 6.91 -16.23 11.10
N GLY A 191 8.24 -16.44 11.02
CA GLY A 191 8.98 -17.29 11.94
C GLY A 191 8.85 -16.84 13.39
N GLN A 192 9.02 -15.54 13.66
CA GLN A 192 8.84 -14.99 15.00
C GLN A 192 7.38 -15.08 15.48
N TYR A 193 6.42 -14.79 14.60
CA TYR A 193 4.99 -14.93 14.93
C TYR A 193 4.68 -16.35 15.42
N ARG A 194 5.07 -17.37 14.64
CA ARG A 194 4.87 -18.78 14.99
C ARG A 194 5.54 -19.16 16.31
N ARG A 195 6.74 -18.65 16.56
CA ARG A 195 7.49 -18.92 17.80
C ARG A 195 6.75 -18.39 19.03
N ILE A 196 6.17 -17.19 18.94
CA ILE A 196 5.46 -16.56 20.06
C ILE A 196 4.09 -17.20 20.27
N THR A 197 3.34 -17.43 19.20
CA THR A 197 1.96 -17.94 19.29
C THR A 197 1.90 -19.46 19.48
N ASN A 198 2.99 -20.17 19.18
CA ASN A 198 3.07 -21.63 19.15
C ASN A 198 2.00 -22.26 18.24
N ARG A 199 1.74 -21.64 17.08
CA ARG A 199 0.72 -22.06 16.11
C ARG A 199 1.25 -21.97 14.68
N TRP A 200 0.73 -22.83 13.81
CA TRP A 200 0.87 -22.68 12.36
C TRP A 200 -0.36 -21.95 11.81
N GLU A 201 -0.40 -20.63 11.98
CA GLU A 201 -1.49 -19.78 11.46
C GLU A 201 -1.08 -19.17 10.12
N ALA A 202 -1.12 -19.98 9.05
CA ALA A 202 -0.63 -19.55 7.73
C ALA A 202 -1.36 -18.32 7.19
N GLY A 203 -2.60 -18.07 7.61
CA GLY A 203 -3.42 -16.93 7.18
C GLY A 203 -2.93 -15.56 7.69
N VAL A 204 -2.07 -15.51 8.72
CA VAL A 204 -1.67 -14.24 9.36
C VAL A 204 -0.83 -13.32 8.47
N LEU A 205 -0.09 -13.87 7.49
CA LEU A 205 0.75 -13.11 6.58
C LEU A 205 0.61 -13.58 5.13
N THR A 206 0.62 -12.63 4.21
CA THR A 206 0.67 -12.86 2.76
C THR A 206 2.03 -12.45 2.19
N GLY A 207 2.40 -12.96 1.01
CA GLY A 207 3.77 -12.80 0.49
C GLY A 207 4.77 -13.82 1.04
N LYS A 208 4.25 -14.94 1.57
CA LYS A 208 5.04 -16.09 2.03
C LYS A 208 5.69 -16.81 0.84
N GLY A 209 6.77 -17.54 1.10
CA GLY A 209 7.40 -18.42 0.11
C GLY A 209 6.54 -19.65 -0.18
N ALA A 210 6.60 -20.15 -1.42
CA ALA A 210 5.77 -21.26 -1.89
C ALA A 210 5.87 -22.51 -1.01
N ALA A 211 7.08 -22.83 -0.51
CA ALA A 211 7.32 -24.00 0.32
C ALA A 211 6.65 -23.96 1.71
N TRP A 212 6.12 -22.80 2.13
CA TRP A 212 5.55 -22.61 3.48
C TRP A 212 4.26 -21.78 3.46
N GLY A 213 3.40 -22.04 2.47
CA GLY A 213 2.04 -21.49 2.38
C GLY A 213 1.92 -20.18 1.58
N GLY A 214 2.91 -19.90 0.74
CA GLY A 214 2.83 -18.87 -0.30
C GLY A 214 1.97 -19.28 -1.48
N SER A 215 1.42 -18.29 -2.19
CA SER A 215 0.74 -18.51 -3.47
C SER A 215 1.71 -18.36 -4.62
N LEU A 216 1.60 -19.22 -5.63
CA LEU A 216 2.19 -18.95 -6.94
C LEU A 216 1.60 -17.65 -7.51
N VAL A 217 2.32 -17.03 -8.44
CA VAL A 217 1.96 -15.73 -9.07
C VAL A 217 2.04 -14.54 -8.11
N ARG A 218 2.31 -14.74 -6.81
CA ARG A 218 2.34 -13.64 -5.82
C ARG A 218 3.41 -12.57 -6.12
N PRO A 219 4.65 -12.91 -6.51
CA PRO A 219 5.64 -11.93 -6.96
C PRO A 219 5.13 -11.11 -8.16
N GLU A 220 4.55 -11.78 -9.15
CA GLU A 220 4.13 -11.22 -10.43
C GLU A 220 2.85 -10.38 -10.34
N ALA A 221 1.97 -10.72 -9.39
CA ALA A 221 0.57 -10.29 -9.35
C ALA A 221 0.35 -8.79 -9.57
N THR A 222 1.13 -7.93 -8.90
CA THR A 222 0.94 -6.47 -9.01
C THR A 222 1.38 -5.94 -10.36
N GLY A 223 2.54 -6.39 -10.86
CA GLY A 223 3.04 -5.96 -12.18
C GLY A 223 2.16 -6.46 -13.31
N TYR A 224 1.71 -7.72 -13.22
CA TYR A 224 0.79 -8.34 -14.18
C TYR A 224 -0.58 -7.66 -14.15
N GLY A 225 -1.16 -7.46 -12.97
CA GLY A 225 -2.46 -6.82 -12.82
C GLY A 225 -2.49 -5.41 -13.39
N ASN A 226 -1.43 -4.62 -13.19
CA ASN A 226 -1.29 -3.29 -13.77
C ASN A 226 -1.37 -3.29 -15.31
N VAL A 227 -0.63 -4.20 -15.94
CA VAL A 227 -0.62 -4.31 -17.40
C VAL A 227 -1.93 -4.88 -17.93
N LEU A 228 -2.51 -5.87 -17.27
CA LEU A 228 -3.80 -6.44 -17.66
C LEU A 228 -4.94 -5.40 -17.55
N PHE A 229 -4.93 -4.57 -16.51
CA PHE A 229 -5.88 -3.48 -16.38
C PHE A 229 -5.70 -2.45 -17.51
N THR A 230 -4.45 -2.09 -17.83
CA THR A 230 -4.13 -1.20 -18.96
C THR A 230 -4.59 -1.78 -20.29
N ALA A 231 -4.37 -3.08 -20.53
CA ALA A 231 -4.83 -3.78 -21.73
C ALA A 231 -6.36 -3.73 -21.86
N ALA A 232 -7.09 -3.98 -20.77
CA ALA A 232 -8.55 -3.87 -20.76
C ALA A 232 -9.04 -2.44 -21.04
N MET A 233 -8.33 -1.41 -20.55
CA MET A 233 -8.64 -0.01 -20.86
C MET A 233 -8.45 0.31 -22.34
N LEU A 234 -7.39 -0.21 -22.97
CA LEU A 234 -7.14 -0.05 -24.41
C LEU A 234 -8.18 -0.79 -25.25
N GLU A 235 -8.55 -2.02 -24.85
CA GLU A 235 -9.56 -2.81 -25.55
C GLU A 235 -10.91 -2.08 -25.61
N ARG A 236 -11.30 -1.36 -24.53
CA ARG A 236 -12.51 -0.52 -24.52
C ARG A 236 -12.51 0.60 -25.57
N ARG A 237 -11.35 0.94 -26.12
CA ARG A 237 -11.16 1.91 -27.20
C ARG A 237 -10.88 1.25 -28.56
N GLY A 238 -10.93 -0.08 -28.65
CA GLY A 238 -10.53 -0.82 -29.85
C GLY A 238 -9.02 -0.79 -30.10
N GLU A 239 -8.21 -0.56 -29.05
CA GLU A 239 -6.75 -0.48 -29.10
C GLU A 239 -6.11 -1.71 -28.43
N THR A 240 -4.85 -2.02 -28.75
CA THR A 240 -4.04 -3.10 -28.14
C THR A 240 -2.68 -2.59 -27.66
N LEU A 241 -2.03 -3.33 -26.76
CA LEU A 241 -0.65 -3.11 -26.33
C LEU A 241 0.38 -3.56 -27.37
N GLU A 242 0.01 -4.46 -28.30
CA GLU A 242 0.91 -4.99 -29.31
C GLU A 242 1.53 -3.87 -30.16
N GLY A 243 2.86 -3.88 -30.28
CA GLY A 243 3.64 -2.88 -31.01
C GLY A 243 3.73 -1.50 -30.33
N ARG A 244 3.10 -1.28 -29.17
CA ARG A 244 3.17 0.02 -28.49
C ARG A 244 4.48 0.20 -27.75
N GLN A 245 4.96 1.44 -27.76
CA GLN A 245 6.03 1.87 -26.88
C GLN A 245 5.47 2.15 -25.48
N VAL A 246 6.07 1.52 -24.47
CA VAL A 246 5.66 1.64 -23.07
C VAL A 246 6.83 2.15 -22.24
N VAL A 247 6.55 3.12 -21.37
CA VAL A 247 7.53 3.65 -20.42
C VAL A 247 7.16 3.10 -19.05
N VAL A 248 8.11 2.42 -18.39
CA VAL A 248 7.96 1.93 -17.03
C VAL A 248 8.96 2.66 -16.13
N SER A 249 8.47 3.21 -15.03
CA SER A 249 9.30 3.75 -13.96
C SER A 249 9.52 2.71 -12.87
N GLY A 250 10.66 2.82 -12.18
CA GLY A 250 11.10 1.86 -11.19
C GLY A 250 11.83 0.67 -11.80
N SER A 251 12.40 -0.14 -10.90
CA SER A 251 13.16 -1.34 -11.24
C SER A 251 13.06 -2.40 -10.14
N GLY A 252 12.01 -2.32 -9.31
CA GLY A 252 11.71 -3.31 -8.27
C GLY A 252 10.66 -4.31 -8.74
N ASN A 253 10.18 -5.15 -7.83
CA ASN A 253 9.21 -6.22 -8.08
C ASN A 253 8.05 -5.81 -9.03
N VAL A 254 7.37 -4.69 -8.76
CA VAL A 254 6.24 -4.24 -9.59
C VAL A 254 6.69 -3.88 -11.01
N ALA A 255 7.79 -3.14 -11.15
CA ALA A 255 8.29 -2.69 -12.44
C ALA A 255 8.79 -3.86 -13.29
N ILE A 256 9.59 -4.77 -12.71
CA ILE A 256 10.10 -5.97 -13.38
C ILE A 256 8.94 -6.80 -13.96
N HIS A 257 7.91 -7.07 -13.17
CA HIS A 257 6.78 -7.87 -13.64
C HIS A 257 5.80 -7.09 -14.55
N SER A 258 5.75 -5.75 -14.47
CA SER A 258 5.06 -4.94 -15.48
C SER A 258 5.79 -4.98 -16.83
N ILE A 259 7.13 -4.89 -16.84
CA ILE A 259 7.94 -5.04 -18.07
C ILE A 259 7.69 -6.41 -18.67
N GLU A 260 7.81 -7.47 -17.86
CA GLU A 260 7.55 -8.86 -18.26
C GLU A 260 6.17 -9.04 -18.90
N LYS A 261 5.11 -8.59 -18.24
CA LYS A 261 3.75 -8.76 -18.79
C LYS A 261 3.52 -7.92 -20.04
N ALA A 262 4.03 -6.69 -20.08
CA ALA A 262 3.86 -5.81 -21.24
C ALA A 262 4.56 -6.39 -22.47
N GLN A 263 5.80 -6.87 -22.33
CA GLN A 263 6.53 -7.55 -23.39
C GLN A 263 5.85 -8.85 -23.84
N ALA A 264 5.32 -9.63 -22.90
CA ALA A 264 4.55 -10.84 -23.21
C ALA A 264 3.25 -10.55 -24.00
N LEU A 265 2.73 -9.32 -23.92
CA LEU A 265 1.58 -8.84 -24.71
C LEU A 265 2.01 -8.06 -25.97
N GLY A 266 3.28 -8.15 -26.37
CA GLY A 266 3.81 -7.58 -27.61
C GLY A 266 4.17 -6.09 -27.53
N ALA A 267 4.17 -5.48 -26.34
CA ALA A 267 4.63 -4.10 -26.19
C ALA A 267 6.15 -3.99 -26.17
N ASN A 268 6.69 -2.89 -26.70
CA ASN A 268 8.10 -2.53 -26.60
C ASN A 268 8.32 -1.60 -25.39
N VAL A 269 8.89 -2.14 -24.30
CA VAL A 269 9.10 -1.37 -23.07
C VAL A 269 10.45 -0.67 -23.11
N LEU A 270 10.47 0.66 -23.08
CA LEU A 270 11.66 1.46 -23.37
C LEU A 270 12.51 1.81 -22.15
N THR A 271 11.93 1.78 -20.94
CA THR A 271 12.60 2.38 -19.77
C THR A 271 12.51 1.51 -18.53
N ALA A 272 13.49 1.70 -17.65
CA ALA A 272 13.45 1.35 -16.25
C ALA A 272 14.12 2.47 -15.44
N SER A 273 13.78 2.64 -14.16
CA SER A 273 14.40 3.70 -13.34
C SER A 273 14.64 3.30 -11.88
N ALA A 274 15.49 4.06 -11.21
CA ALA A 274 15.75 3.96 -9.77
C ALA A 274 15.87 5.37 -9.19
N SER A 275 16.10 5.49 -7.88
CA SER A 275 16.24 6.80 -7.22
C SER A 275 17.40 7.64 -7.77
N GLY A 276 18.40 7.02 -8.40
CA GLY A 276 19.57 7.70 -8.98
C GLY A 276 19.43 8.13 -10.44
N GLY A 277 18.35 7.74 -11.15
CA GLY A 277 18.18 8.03 -12.57
C GLY A 277 17.36 6.99 -13.32
N TYR A 278 17.41 7.04 -14.65
CA TYR A 278 16.69 6.13 -15.54
C TYR A 278 17.58 5.67 -16.70
N VAL A 279 17.17 4.56 -17.32
CA VAL A 279 17.74 4.07 -18.57
C VAL A 279 16.67 4.11 -19.66
N VAL A 280 17.12 4.32 -20.90
CA VAL A 280 16.29 4.23 -22.10
C VAL A 280 16.97 3.24 -23.04
N ASP A 281 16.21 2.26 -23.51
CA ASP A 281 16.60 1.39 -24.60
C ASP A 281 15.52 1.45 -25.69
N ASP A 282 15.83 2.11 -26.80
CA ASP A 282 14.90 2.27 -27.93
C ASP A 282 14.51 0.92 -28.56
N LYS A 283 15.34 -0.12 -28.37
CA LYS A 283 15.08 -1.49 -28.84
C LYS A 283 14.25 -2.31 -27.85
N GLY A 284 14.03 -1.79 -26.65
CA GLY A 284 13.32 -2.45 -25.57
C GLY A 284 14.25 -2.99 -24.49
N ILE A 285 13.81 -2.89 -23.23
CA ILE A 285 14.55 -3.35 -22.05
C ILE A 285 14.77 -4.87 -22.12
N ASP A 286 16.02 -5.31 -22.01
CA ASP A 286 16.35 -6.71 -21.74
C ASP A 286 15.96 -7.06 -20.30
N LEU A 287 14.88 -7.83 -20.15
CA LEU A 287 14.32 -8.19 -18.84
C LEU A 287 15.27 -9.09 -18.03
N GLU A 288 15.98 -10.02 -18.67
CA GLU A 288 16.87 -10.94 -17.97
C GLU A 288 18.10 -10.19 -17.45
N LEU A 289 18.64 -9.28 -18.25
CA LEU A 289 19.71 -8.38 -17.80
C LEU A 289 19.24 -7.50 -16.64
N LEU A 290 18.03 -6.94 -16.72
CA LEU A 290 17.49 -6.11 -15.64
C LEU A 290 17.35 -6.90 -14.33
N ARG A 291 16.87 -8.14 -14.39
CA ARG A 291 16.77 -9.04 -13.22
C ARG A 291 18.14 -9.31 -12.61
N GLN A 292 19.13 -9.67 -13.42
CA GLN A 292 20.50 -9.94 -12.96
C GLN A 292 21.13 -8.75 -12.22
N VAL A 293 20.79 -7.52 -12.60
CA VAL A 293 21.31 -6.30 -11.95
C VAL A 293 20.58 -5.98 -10.63
N LYS A 294 19.36 -6.48 -10.43
CA LYS A 294 18.45 -6.03 -9.35
C LYS A 294 18.19 -7.07 -8.26
N GLU A 295 18.33 -8.35 -8.56
CA GLU A 295 18.07 -9.48 -7.67
C GLU A 295 19.37 -10.20 -7.32
#